data_AF-A0AAJ1UZW1-F1
#
_entry.id   AF-A0AAJ1UZW1-F1
#
_cell.length_a   1.000
_cell.length_b   1.000
_cell.length_c   1.000
_cell.angle_alpha   90.00
_cell.angle_beta   90.00
_cell.angle_gamma   90.00
#
_symmetry.space_group_name_H-M   'P 1'
#
loop_
_entity.id
_entity.type
_entity.pdbx_description
1 polymer ?
#
loop_
_entity_poly.entity_id
_entity_poly.type
_entity_poly.pdbx_seq_one_letter_code
_entity_poly.pdbx_strand_id
1 'polypeptide(L)'
;MSFENNNYGFAVGKHWVQVIGKNKSSKPTWTILVDEEVKDTKEGSGELQLTTKLDGQVLSATIEPAQMGAVAAEVKLGDKVVKSFDGYLL
;
A
#
# COMPACT_ATOMS: atom_id res chain seq x y z
N MET A 1 -1.00 19.77 -12.40
CA MET A 1 -1.62 18.44 -12.59
C MET A 1 -1.83 17.87 -11.21
N SER A 2 -3.07 17.55 -10.86
CA SER A 2 -3.41 16.99 -9.55
C SER A 2 -2.93 15.55 -9.53
N PHE A 3 -1.92 15.26 -8.72
CA PHE A 3 -1.50 13.90 -8.46
C PHE A 3 -2.61 13.24 -7.62
N GLU A 4 -3.35 12.30 -8.18
CA GLU A 4 -4.30 11.51 -7.40
C GLU A 4 -3.50 10.66 -6.40
N ASN A 5 -3.58 11.05 -5.12
CA ASN A 5 -3.03 10.29 -4.01
C ASN A 5 -4.12 9.32 -3.57
N ASN A 6 -3.92 8.02 -3.75
CA ASN A 6 -4.74 7.05 -3.06
C ASN A 6 -4.13 6.79 -1.70
N ASN A 7 -4.86 7.12 -0.64
CA ASN A 7 -4.43 6.90 0.73
C ASN A 7 -5.42 5.96 1.42
N TYR A 8 -4.95 4.75 1.72
CA TYR A 8 -5.74 3.74 2.40
C TYR A 8 -5.23 3.58 3.83
N GLY A 9 -5.88 4.28 4.76
CA GLY A 9 -5.59 4.19 6.20
C GLY A 9 -6.52 3.23 6.94
N PHE A 10 -5.97 2.41 7.83
CA PHE A 10 -6.74 1.50 8.68
C PHE A 10 -5.97 1.13 9.95
N ALA A 11 -6.71 0.74 10.99
CA ALA A 11 -6.12 0.31 12.26
C ALA A 11 -5.74 -1.17 12.23
N VAL A 12 -4.53 -1.49 12.73
CA VAL A 12 -4.05 -2.86 12.97
C VAL A 12 -3.56 -2.94 14.41
N GLY A 13 -4.36 -3.55 15.29
CA GLY A 13 -4.07 -3.55 16.71
C GLY A 13 -4.10 -2.13 17.28
N LYS A 14 -2.97 -1.68 17.87
CA LYS A 14 -2.78 -0.32 18.40
C LYS A 14 -2.18 0.67 17.38
N HIS A 15 -1.85 0.19 16.18
CA HIS A 15 -1.12 0.95 15.18
C HIS A 15 -2.04 1.44 14.06
N TRP A 16 -1.75 2.62 13.54
CA TRP A 16 -2.40 3.15 12.34
C TRP A 16 -1.52 2.86 11.12
N VAL A 17 -2.03 2.05 10.19
CA VAL A 17 -1.31 1.69 8.96
C VAL A 17 -1.91 2.46 7.79
N GLN A 18 -1.05 3.04 6.95
CA GLN A 18 -1.47 3.69 5.72
C GLN A 18 -0.70 3.14 4.54
N VAL A 19 -1.39 2.77 3.48
CA VAL A 19 -0.78 2.46 2.18
C VAL A 19 -1.10 3.60 1.23
N ILE A 20 -0.05 4.27 0.74
CA ILE A 20 -0.18 5.44 -0.12
C ILE A 20 0.37 5.10 -1.50
N GLY A 21 -0.48 5.21 -2.52
CA GLY A 21 -0.08 5.16 -3.92
C GLY A 21 -0.02 6.58 -4.48
N LYS A 22 1.14 6.94 -5.05
CA LYS A 22 1.36 8.21 -5.74
C LYS A 22 1.70 7.93 -7.19
N ASN A 23 0.88 8.40 -8.12
CA ASN A 23 1.25 8.32 -9.53
C ASN A 23 2.38 9.33 -9.82
N LYS A 24 3.50 8.88 -10.39
CA LYS A 24 4.49 9.76 -11.01
C LYS A 24 4.49 9.47 -12.50
N SER A 25 4.83 10.47 -13.32
CA SER A 25 4.75 10.49 -14.79
C SER A 25 5.30 9.28 -15.56
N SER A 26 6.02 8.35 -14.91
CA SER A 26 6.56 7.13 -15.52
C SER A 26 6.25 5.85 -14.74
N LYS A 27 6.21 5.89 -13.40
CA LYS A 27 5.92 4.73 -12.53
C LYS A 27 5.26 5.20 -11.23
N PRO A 28 4.22 4.51 -10.73
CA PRO A 28 3.68 4.84 -9.42
C PRO A 28 4.64 4.46 -8.30
N THR A 29 4.70 5.30 -7.28
CA THR A 29 5.41 5.04 -6.03
C THR A 29 4.41 4.67 -4.95
N TRP A 30 4.66 3.55 -4.29
CA TRP A 30 3.87 3.05 -3.17
C TRP A 30 4.66 3.13 -1.88
N THR A 31 4.00 3.55 -0.81
CA THR A 31 4.61 3.73 0.51
C THR A 31 3.70 3.13 1.57
N ILE A 32 4.26 2.38 2.51
CA ILE A 32 3.56 1.98 3.73
C ILE A 32 4.04 2.83 4.90
N LEU A 33 3.10 3.44 5.59
CA LEU A 33 3.32 4.18 6.82
C LEU A 33 2.69 3.42 7.99
N VAL A 34 3.37 3.45 9.14
CA VAL A 34 2.86 2.94 10.41
C VAL A 34 3.05 4.05 11.43
N ASP A 35 1.97 4.49 12.05
CA ASP A 35 1.93 5.62 12.99
C ASP A 35 2.62 6.87 12.40
N GLU A 36 2.26 7.19 11.14
CA GLU A 36 2.81 8.31 10.35
C GLU A 36 4.30 8.19 9.98
N GLU A 37 4.98 7.11 10.38
CA GLU A 37 6.35 6.84 9.97
C GLU A 37 6.41 5.98 8.72
N VAL A 38 7.20 6.40 7.73
CA VAL A 38 7.48 5.60 6.53
C VAL A 38 8.29 4.36 6.92
N LYS A 39 7.73 3.18 6.65
CA LYS A 39 8.40 1.90 6.93
C LYS A 39 8.97 1.23 5.69
N ASP A 40 8.32 1.39 4.54
CA ASP A 40 8.77 0.85 3.27
C ASP A 40 8.27 1.72 2.11
N THR A 41 9.01 1.75 1.01
CA THR A 41 8.65 2.48 -0.21
C THR A 41 9.18 1.75 -1.43
N LYS A 42 8.31 1.57 -2.43
CA LYS A 42 8.63 0.85 -3.66
C LYS A 42 8.03 1.55 -4.87
N GLU A 43 8.79 1.65 -5.94
CA GLU A 43 8.37 2.26 -7.20
C GLU A 43 8.26 1.20 -8.30
N GLY A 44 7.15 1.18 -9.03
CA GLY A 44 6.94 0.22 -10.10
C GLY A 44 5.50 0.21 -10.62
N SER A 45 5.32 -0.30 -11.84
CA SER A 45 4.03 -0.35 -12.54
C SER A 45 3.45 -1.77 -12.63
N GLY A 46 4.07 -2.74 -11.96
CA GLY A 46 3.68 -4.15 -11.91
C GLY A 46 3.12 -4.55 -10.54
N GLU A 47 3.02 -5.86 -10.30
CA GLU A 47 2.78 -6.37 -8.96
C GLU A 47 3.90 -5.92 -8.02
N LEU A 48 3.52 -5.31 -6.90
CA LEU A 48 4.44 -4.76 -5.91
C LEU A 48 4.08 -5.29 -4.55
N GLN A 49 5.06 -5.91 -3.89
CA GLN A 49 4.96 -6.26 -2.48
C GLN A 49 5.83 -5.32 -1.64
N LEU A 50 5.21 -4.66 -0.66
CA LEU A 50 5.87 -3.94 0.44
C LEU A 50 5.79 -4.80 1.70
N THR A 51 6.83 -4.78 2.52
CA THR A 51 6.87 -5.57 3.75
C THR A 51 7.48 -4.79 4.89
N THR A 52 6.86 -4.86 6.06
CA THR A 52 7.41 -4.29 7.29
C THR A 52 7.13 -5.21 8.48
N LYS A 53 7.70 -4.88 9.65
CA LYS A 53 7.43 -5.56 10.91
C LYS A 53 6.52 -4.70 11.77
N LEU A 54 5.43 -5.29 12.24
CA LEU A 54 4.46 -4.67 13.14
C LEU A 54 4.28 -5.57 14.37
N ASP A 55 4.64 -5.07 15.55
CA ASP A 55 4.57 -5.83 16.82
C ASP A 55 5.15 -7.26 16.72
N GLY A 56 6.26 -7.45 16.00
CA GLY A 56 6.93 -8.74 15.83
C GLY A 56 6.34 -9.66 14.75
N GLN A 57 5.22 -9.29 14.13
CA GLN A 57 4.65 -9.97 12.96
C GLN A 57 5.05 -9.26 11.66
N VAL A 58 5.07 -10.01 10.55
CA VAL A 58 5.33 -9.43 9.23
C VAL A 58 4.02 -8.87 8.69
N LEU A 59 4.00 -7.57 8.42
CA LEU A 59 2.94 -6.90 7.70
C LEU A 59 3.36 -6.80 6.22
N SER A 60 2.63 -7.43 5.32
CA SER A 60 2.87 -7.35 3.88
C SER A 60 1.70 -6.67 3.18
N ALA A 61 1.99 -5.73 2.30
CA ALA A 61 1.01 -5.10 1.43
C ALA A 61 1.36 -5.48 -0.02
N THR A 62 0.56 -6.34 -0.61
CA THR A 62 0.67 -6.70 -2.03
C THR A 62 -0.26 -5.80 -2.82
N ILE A 63 0.27 -5.13 -3.82
CA ILE A 63 -0.43 -4.25 -4.74
C ILE A 63 -0.37 -4.90 -6.11
N GLU A 64 -1.53 -5.13 -6.70
CA GLU A 64 -1.69 -5.70 -8.03
C GLU A 64 -2.31 -4.65 -8.96
N PRO A 65 -1.64 -4.34 -10.09
CA PRO A 65 -2.25 -3.52 -11.12
C PRO A 65 -3.38 -4.31 -11.79
N ALA A 66 -4.55 -3.70 -11.86
CA ALA A 66 -5.69 -4.18 -12.62
C ALA A 66 -5.78 -3.43 -13.98
N GLN A 67 -6.77 -3.80 -14.80
CA GLN A 67 -6.93 -3.19 -16.11
C GLN A 67 -7.22 -1.68 -16.01
N MET A 68 -6.69 -0.92 -16.97
CA MET A 68 -6.97 0.52 -17.16
C MET A 68 -6.51 1.47 -16.05
N GLY A 69 -5.58 1.09 -15.17
CA GLY A 69 -5.10 1.94 -14.08
C GLY A 69 -5.80 1.71 -12.74
N ALA A 70 -6.77 0.79 -12.70
CA ALA A 70 -7.26 0.23 -11.46
C ALA A 70 -6.12 -0.49 -10.72
N VAL A 71 -6.15 -0.45 -9.39
CA VAL A 71 -5.18 -1.10 -8.52
C VAL A 71 -5.92 -1.75 -7.36
N ALA A 72 -5.62 -3.00 -7.11
CA ALA A 72 -6.05 -3.70 -5.91
C ALA A 72 -4.86 -3.81 -4.97
N ALA A 73 -5.08 -3.73 -3.66
CA ALA A 73 -4.09 -4.14 -2.71
C ALA A 73 -4.68 -4.96 -1.57
N GLU A 74 -3.90 -5.93 -1.15
CA GLU A 74 -4.19 -6.82 -0.04
C GLU A 74 -3.09 -6.67 1.01
N VAL A 75 -3.49 -6.33 2.23
CA VAL A 75 -2.60 -6.22 3.37
C VAL A 75 -2.82 -7.40 4.30
N LYS A 76 -1.74 -8.12 4.58
CA LYS A 76 -1.68 -9.27 5.49
C LYS A 76 -0.78 -8.98 6.68
N LEU A 77 -1.17 -9.50 7.85
CA LEU A 77 -0.32 -9.59 9.02
C LEU A 77 -0.08 -11.08 9.30
N GLY A 78 1.14 -11.55 9.04
CA GLY A 78 1.42 -12.98 8.90
C GLY A 78 0.60 -13.58 7.75
N ASP A 79 -0.17 -14.63 8.03
CA ASP A 79 -1.03 -15.29 7.05
C ASP A 79 -2.46 -14.72 6.98
N LYS A 80 -2.78 -13.76 7.86
CA LYS A 80 -4.15 -13.21 7.96
C LYS A 80 -4.29 -11.93 7.15
N VAL A 81 -5.26 -11.91 6.23
CA VAL A 81 -5.71 -10.66 5.58
C VAL A 81 -6.34 -9.74 6.61
N VAL A 82 -5.74 -8.56 6.79
CA VAL A 82 -6.24 -7.52 7.71
C VAL A 82 -7.02 -6.45 6.97
N LYS A 83 -6.69 -6.20 5.71
CA LYS A 83 -7.41 -5.26 4.86
C LYS A 83 -7.22 -5.61 3.39
N SER A 84 -8.26 -5.41 2.60
CA SER A 84 -8.17 -5.32 1.15
C SER A 84 -8.80 -4.00 0.72
N PHE A 85 -8.30 -3.44 -0.37
CA PHE A 85 -8.87 -2.26 -1.00
C PHE A 85 -8.63 -2.27 -2.50
N ASP A 86 -9.58 -1.69 -3.21
CA ASP A 86 -9.50 -1.43 -4.63
C ASP A 86 -9.56 0.08 -4.84
N GLY A 87 -8.82 0.58 -5.84
CA GLY A 87 -9.00 1.94 -6.33
C GLY A 87 -8.27 2.16 -7.64
N TYR A 88 -7.84 3.39 -7.88
CA TYR A 88 -7.45 3.81 -9.22
C TYR A 88 -6.29 4.79 -9.20
N LEU A 89 -5.19 4.48 -9.88
CA LEU A 89 -4.09 5.41 -10.11
C LEU A 89 -4.16 5.90 -11.56
N LEU A 90 -4.78 7.06 -11.78
CA LEU A 90 -4.78 7.78 -13.06
C LEU A 90 -3.51 8.60 -13.26
#